data_AF-A0A2G4SXC6-F1
#
_entry.id   AF-A0A2G4SXC6-F1
#
_cell.length_a   1.000
_cell.length_b   1.000
_cell.length_c   1.000
_cell.angle_alpha   90.00
_cell.angle_beta   90.00
_cell.angle_gamma   90.00
#
_symmetry.space_group_name_H-M   'P 1'
#
loop_
_entity.id
_entity.type
_entity.pdbx_description
1 polymer ?
#
loop_
_entity_poly.entity_id
_entity_poly.type
_entity_poly.pdbx_seq_one_letter_code
_entity_poly.pdbx_strand_id
1 'polypeptide(L)' 'MTRLERSRCIRWRLGWLPSYNTTRCLRHTPQLLTKQHAIYCLDMHHRLQTPKSITDPLFLLLNKLPT' A
#
# COMPACT_ATOMS: atom_id res chain seq x y z
N MET A 1 -5.46 -18.17 2.81
CA MET A 1 -5.32 -17.13 1.76
C MET A 1 -3.87 -17.06 1.31
N THR A 2 -3.60 -17.02 0.01
CA THR A 2 -2.24 -16.87 -0.49
C THR A 2 -1.63 -15.51 -0.09
N ARG A 3 -0.29 -15.41 -0.08
CA ARG A 3 0.41 -14.13 0.16
C ARG A 3 -0.04 -13.04 -0.83
N LEU A 4 -0.34 -13.42 -2.07
CA LEU A 4 -0.81 -12.51 -3.11
C LEU A 4 -2.21 -11.98 -2.79
N GLU A 5 -3.13 -12.83 -2.35
CA GLU A 5 -4.49 -12.45 -1.94
C GLU A 5 -4.48 -11.50 -0.74
N ARG A 6 -3.70 -11.82 0.29
CA ARG A 6 -3.53 -10.95 1.47
C ARG A 6 -3.00 -9.58 1.06
N SER A 7 -2.01 -9.56 0.16
CA SER A 7 -1.44 -8.31 -0.36
C SER A 7 -2.45 -7.48 -1.15
N ARG A 8 -3.30 -8.12 -1.97
CA ARG A 8 -4.38 -7.42 -2.69
C ARG A 8 -5.43 -6.87 -1.73
N CYS A 9 -5.81 -7.63 -0.70
CA CYS A 9 -6.79 -7.21 0.30
C CYS A 9 -6.32 -6.00 1.12
N ILE A 10 -5.07 -6.00 1.59
CA ILE A 10 -4.48 -4.85 2.31
C ILE A 10 -4.44 -3.63 1.40
N ARG A 11 -3.94 -3.80 0.18
CA ARG A 11 -3.85 -2.71 -0.82
C ARG A 11 -5.22 -2.12 -1.13
N TRP A 12 -6.24 -2.97 -1.30
CA TRP A 12 -7.64 -2.55 -1.42
C TRP A 12 -8.12 -1.72 -0.24
N ARG A 13 -7.92 -2.20 1.00
CA ARG A 13 -8.32 -1.47 2.23
C ARG A 13 -7.62 -0.11 2.37
N LEU A 14 -6.41 0.03 1.85
CA LEU A 14 -5.67 1.29 1.87
C LEU A 14 -6.09 2.27 0.76
N GLY A 15 -7.00 1.88 -0.14
CA GLY A 15 -7.32 2.66 -1.34
C GLY A 15 -6.23 2.60 -2.40
N TRP A 16 -5.29 1.65 -2.27
CA TRP A 16 -4.28 1.34 -3.27
C TRP A 16 -4.79 0.21 -4.17
N LEU A 17 -5.70 0.50 -5.10
CA LEU A 17 -6.05 -0.49 -6.12
C LEU A 17 -4.95 -0.58 -7.17
N PRO A 18 -4.39 -1.76 -7.45
CA PRO A 18 -3.74 -1.98 -8.73
C PRO A 18 -4.87 -2.11 -9.77
N SER A 19 -5.29 -1.01 -10.38
CA SER A 19 -5.73 -1.15 -11.76
C SER A 19 -4.52 -1.70 -12.52
N TYR A 20 -4.77 -2.62 -13.44
CA TYR A 20 -3.78 -3.26 -14.32
C TYR A 20 -2.90 -2.25 -15.09
N ASN A 21 -3.35 -0.98 -15.14
CA ASN A 21 -2.60 0.15 -15.66
C ASN A 21 -2.14 1.05 -14.50
N THR A 22 -0.95 1.64 -14.65
CA THR A 22 -0.38 2.68 -13.79
C THR A 22 -1.44 3.56 -13.14
N THR A 23 -1.70 3.31 -11.86
CA THR A 23 -2.79 3.98 -11.15
C THR A 23 -2.35 5.43 -10.91
N ARG A 24 -3.15 6.40 -11.34
CA ARG A 24 -2.89 7.81 -11.02
C ARG A 24 -3.21 8.04 -9.54
N CYS A 25 -2.41 8.82 -8.80
CA CYS A 25 -2.80 9.21 -7.43
C CYS A 25 -4.05 10.08 -7.53
N LEU A 26 -5.16 9.61 -6.95
CA LEU A 26 -6.43 10.32 -6.92
C LEU A 26 -6.33 11.70 -6.24
N ARG A 27 -5.33 11.88 -5.36
CA ARG A 27 -5.08 13.16 -4.65
C ARG A 27 -4.15 14.11 -5.40
N HIS A 28 -3.29 13.60 -6.27
CA HIS A 28 -2.24 14.38 -6.93
C HIS A 28 -2.19 14.01 -8.41
N THR A 29 -3.16 14.50 -9.18
CA THR A 29 -3.12 14.44 -10.64
C THR A 29 -1.97 15.37 -11.12
N PRO A 30 -1.01 14.91 -11.95
CA PRO A 30 -1.00 13.69 -12.77
C PRO A 30 0.04 12.64 -12.34
N GLN A 31 0.46 12.62 -11.07
CA GLN A 31 1.56 11.76 -10.63
C GLN A 31 1.17 10.27 -10.63
N LEU A 32 2.07 9.44 -11.17
CA LEU A 32 1.96 8.00 -11.14
C LEU A 32 2.10 7.50 -9.69
N LEU A 33 1.20 6.62 -9.26
CA LEU A 33 1.19 6.07 -7.91
C LEU A 33 2.23 4.93 -7.81
N THR A 34 3.51 5.32 -7.70
CA THR A 34 4.59 4.40 -7.34
C THR A 34 4.42 3.92 -5.91
N LYS A 35 5.13 2.86 -5.50
CA LYS A 35 5.05 2.33 -4.13
C LYS A 35 5.39 3.38 -3.06
N GLN A 36 6.47 4.13 -3.25
CA GLN A 36 6.86 5.21 -2.33
C GLN A 36 5.84 6.35 -2.33
N HIS A 37 5.37 6.75 -3.52
CA HIS A 37 4.33 7.75 -3.62
C HIS A 37 3.05 7.29 -2.93
N ALA A 38 2.66 6.02 -3.05
CA ALA A 38 1.50 5.45 -2.38
C ALA A 38 1.64 5.47 -0.85
N ILE A 39 2.84 5.14 -0.33
CA ILE A 39 3.12 5.20 1.11
C ILE A 39 2.89 6.62 1.65
N TYR A 40 3.33 7.63 0.90
CA TYR A 40 3.16 9.05 1.27
C TYR A 40 1.74 9.58 0.98
N CYS A 41 1.25 9.51 -0.27
CA CYS A 41 -0.08 9.97 -0.74
C CYS A 41 -1.22 9.31 0.07
N LEU A 42 -1.05 8.06 0.53
CA LEU A 42 -2.07 7.35 1.32
C LEU A 42 -1.80 7.35 2.83
N ASP A 43 -0.68 7.92 3.28
CA ASP A 43 -0.25 7.95 4.68
C ASP A 43 -0.29 6.56 5.32
N MET A 44 0.34 5.59 4.65
CA MET A 44 0.29 4.18 5.03
C MET A 44 0.86 3.93 6.42
N HIS A 45 1.88 4.69 6.82
CA HIS A 45 2.48 4.57 8.15
C HIS A 45 1.47 4.82 9.26
N HIS A 46 0.72 5.91 9.15
CA HIS A 46 -0.31 6.25 10.11
C HIS A 46 -1.47 5.24 10.08
N ARG A 47 -1.96 4.90 8.88
CA ARG A 47 -3.08 3.94 8.73
C ARG A 47 -2.76 2.54 9.25
N LEU A 48 -1.51 2.10 9.10
CA LEU A 48 -1.04 0.80 9.55
C LEU A 48 -0.41 0.84 10.95
N GLN A 49 -0.36 2.02 11.59
CA GLN A 49 0.32 2.22 12.88
C GLN A 49 1.77 1.71 12.87
N THR A 50 2.48 1.96 11.77
CA THR A 50 3.88 1.55 11.60
C THR A 50 4.80 2.77 11.63
N PRO A 51 5.99 2.66 12.25
CA PRO A 51 6.98 3.72 12.22
C PRO A 51 7.38 4.13 10.80
N LYS A 52 7.60 5.42 10.56
CA LYS A 52 8.11 5.96 9.29
C LYS A 52 9.53 5.50 8.94
N SER A 53 10.25 4.91 9.89
CA SER A 53 11.56 4.29 9.66
C SER A 53 11.50 3.02 8.82
N ILE A 54 10.31 2.44 8.64
CA ILE A 54 10.13 1.20 7.87
C ILE A 54 9.94 1.54 6.39
N THR A 55 10.87 1.14 5.53
CA THR A 55 10.82 1.46 4.09
C THR A 55 9.60 0.86 3.38
N ASP A 56 9.12 -0.30 3.84
CA ASP A 56 7.95 -0.98 3.27
C ASP A 56 6.99 -1.48 4.36
N PRO A 57 6.03 -0.65 4.78
CA PRO A 57 5.08 -1.03 5.82
C PRO A 57 4.16 -2.18 5.36
N LEU A 58 3.97 -2.36 4.05
CA LEU A 58 3.11 -3.40 3.50
C LEU A 58 3.75 -4.79 3.58
N PHE A 59 5.05 -4.88 3.30
CA PHE A 59 5.80 -6.13 3.47
C PHE A 59 5.88 -6.55 4.94
N LEU A 60 6.11 -5.61 5.85
CA LEU A 60 6.08 -5.88 7.29
C LEU A 60 4.74 -6.49 7.71
N LEU A 61 3.63 -5.87 7.30
CA LEU A 61 2.29 -6.33 7.64
C LEU A 61 2.03 -7.74 7.10
N LEU A 62 2.43 -8.02 5.86
CA LEU A 62 2.25 -9.32 5.23
C LEU A 62 2.98 -10.47 5.96
N ASN A 63 4.13 -10.17 6.56
CA ASN A 63 4.89 -11.15 7.35
C ASN A 63 4.32 -11.37 8.75
N LYS A 64 3.51 -10.43 9.27
CA LYS A 64 2.87 -10.54 10.58
C LYS A 64 1.50 -11.22 10.52
N LEU A 65 0.86 -11.26 9.35
CA LEU A 65 -0.43 -11.91 9.19
C LEU A 65 -0.28 -13.44 9.17
N PRO A 66 -1.15 -14.18 9.89
CA PRO A 66 -1.17 -15.64 9.82
C PRO A 66 -1.44 -16.13 8.39
N THR A 67 -0.84 -17.28 8.05
CA THR A 67 -0.98 -17.97 6.76
C THR A 67 -2.32 -18.67 6.59
#